data_AF-A0A550GSA2-F1
#
_entry.id   AF-A0A550GSA2-F1
#
_cell.length_a   1.000
_cell.length_b   1.000
_cell.length_c   1.000
_cell.angle_alpha   90.00
_cell.angle_beta   90.00
_cell.angle_gamma   90.00
#
_symmetry.space_group_name_H-M   'P 1'
#
loop_
_entity.id
_entity.type
_entity.pdbx_description
1 polymer ?
#
loop_
_entity_poly.entity_id
_entity_poly.type
_entity_poly.pdbx_seq_one_letter_code
_entity_poly.pdbx_strand_id
1 'polypeptide(L)'
;IIWPVWATHFACFISLREGMEGSPGLAKQLGLLLMGLDHYVKIVAVLPAEVDVSDMGEALGAVASRCDFGDGAGVEVLSDVFCQWLDPSSPQAGISSKMILDATGPRRGTEPAGLDAERGSQVAWKIMEISFPCGGSRDLSAIRVPPGVKDLEDLLHVDALRRCRLIVCVDDDVDIGDPRQVVWAMATRYQPSEGSIIEGGRMVVDARMGEGWTARRATIPTL
;
A
#
# COMPACT_ATOMS: atom_id res chain seq x y z
N ILE A 1 7.03 6.22 -15.80
CA ILE A 1 5.77 5.53 -15.47
C ILE A 1 5.94 4.05 -15.77
N ILE A 2 5.44 3.18 -14.91
CA ILE A 2 5.46 1.73 -15.11
C ILE A 2 4.15 1.14 -14.59
N TRP A 3 3.65 0.15 -15.32
CA TRP A 3 2.64 -0.79 -14.86
C TRP A 3 3.36 -2.12 -14.62
N PRO A 4 3.74 -2.41 -13.38
CA PRO A 4 4.53 -3.61 -13.13
C PRO A 4 3.73 -4.87 -13.49
N VAL A 5 4.36 -5.82 -14.18
CA VAL A 5 3.68 -7.04 -14.64
C VAL A 5 3.09 -7.83 -13.47
N TRP A 6 3.81 -7.87 -12.34
CA TRP A 6 3.35 -8.51 -11.11
C TRP A 6 2.18 -7.77 -10.44
N ALA A 7 1.88 -6.53 -10.80
CA ALA A 7 0.70 -5.82 -10.29
C ALA A 7 -0.54 -6.01 -11.17
N THR A 8 -0.48 -6.91 -12.18
CA THR A 8 -1.60 -7.27 -13.06
C THR A 8 -2.33 -6.06 -13.66
N HIS A 9 -1.60 -4.99 -13.99
CA HIS A 9 -2.12 -3.72 -14.50
C HIS A 9 -2.98 -2.90 -13.50
N PHE A 10 -3.20 -3.41 -12.28
CA PHE A 10 -4.00 -2.76 -11.25
C PHE A 10 -3.22 -1.71 -10.44
N ALA A 11 -1.89 -1.73 -10.46
CA ALA A 11 -1.07 -0.68 -9.86
C ALA A 11 -0.17 0.00 -10.90
N CYS A 12 0.03 1.30 -10.73
CA CYS A 12 0.89 2.12 -11.56
C CYS A 12 1.77 3.03 -10.70
N PHE A 13 3.06 3.11 -11.06
CA PHE A 13 4.04 3.95 -10.37
C PHE A 13 4.57 5.00 -11.35
N ILE A 14 4.47 6.27 -10.95
CA ILE A 14 4.83 7.43 -11.75
C ILE A 14 5.96 8.17 -11.05
N SER A 15 7.16 8.15 -11.62
CA SER A 15 8.21 9.11 -11.23
C SER A 15 8.01 10.40 -12.01
N LEU A 16 8.02 11.54 -11.30
CA LEU A 16 7.97 12.87 -11.88
C LEU A 16 9.29 13.24 -12.57
N ARG A 17 9.31 14.37 -13.27
CA ARG A 17 10.57 14.97 -13.71
C ARG A 17 11.09 15.92 -12.64
N GLU A 18 12.39 16.06 -12.58
CA GLU A 18 13.07 16.97 -11.66
C GLU A 18 12.47 18.38 -11.74
N GLY A 19 12.16 18.95 -10.57
CA GLY A 19 11.56 20.28 -10.44
C GLY A 19 10.04 20.29 -10.52
N MET A 20 9.39 19.16 -10.80
CA MET A 20 7.92 19.06 -10.79
C MET A 20 7.34 18.68 -9.42
N GLU A 21 8.16 18.14 -8.51
CA GLU A 21 7.74 17.65 -7.19
C GLU A 21 7.11 18.73 -6.31
N GLY A 22 7.52 19.99 -6.49
CA GLY A 22 6.99 21.13 -5.74
C GLY A 22 5.66 21.68 -6.27
N SER A 23 5.09 21.11 -7.33
CA SER A 23 3.86 21.61 -7.97
C SER A 23 2.62 21.17 -7.18
N PRO A 24 1.95 22.05 -6.41
CA PRO A 24 0.86 21.64 -5.53
C PRO A 24 -0.30 21.03 -6.31
N GLY A 25 -0.77 19.85 -5.88
CA GLY A 25 -1.90 19.15 -6.50
C GLY A 25 -1.57 18.38 -7.79
N LEU A 26 -0.37 18.51 -8.34
CA LEU A 26 0.01 17.82 -9.58
C LEU A 26 -0.07 16.29 -9.46
N ALA A 27 0.42 15.73 -8.36
CA ALA A 27 0.39 14.28 -8.14
C ALA A 27 -1.04 13.72 -8.17
N LYS A 28 -1.97 14.39 -7.47
CA LYS A 28 -3.40 14.03 -7.50
C LYS A 28 -3.99 14.17 -8.90
N GLN A 29 -3.69 15.26 -9.60
CA GLN A 29 -4.17 15.47 -10.96
C GLN A 29 -3.69 14.38 -11.92
N LEU A 30 -2.44 13.92 -11.79
CA LEU A 30 -1.89 12.82 -12.58
C LEU A 30 -2.55 11.48 -12.24
N GLY A 31 -2.79 11.22 -10.94
CA GLY A 31 -3.52 10.03 -10.50
C GLY A 31 -4.94 9.99 -11.07
N LEU A 32 -5.68 11.10 -11.00
CA LEU A 32 -7.02 11.22 -11.58
C LEU A 32 -7.02 11.04 -13.11
N LEU A 33 -6.07 11.68 -13.80
CA LEU A 33 -5.92 11.53 -15.25
C LEU A 33 -5.70 10.05 -15.62
N LEU A 34 -4.78 9.38 -14.93
CA LEU A 34 -4.46 7.99 -15.20
C LEU A 34 -5.65 7.07 -14.95
N MET A 35 -6.34 7.22 -13.80
CA MET A 35 -7.52 6.41 -13.49
C MET A 35 -8.69 6.66 -14.43
N GLY A 36 -8.82 7.89 -14.96
CA GLY A 36 -9.81 8.24 -15.97
C GLY A 36 -9.50 7.67 -17.36
N LEU A 37 -8.22 7.52 -17.70
CA LEU A 37 -7.77 6.95 -18.97
C LEU A 37 -7.74 5.41 -18.97
N ASP A 38 -7.43 4.80 -17.81
CA ASP A 38 -7.28 3.37 -17.66
C ASP A 38 -8.09 2.84 -16.48
N HIS A 39 -9.21 2.20 -16.81
CA HIS A 39 -10.13 1.66 -15.81
C HIS A 39 -9.57 0.46 -15.04
N TYR A 40 -8.51 -0.21 -15.53
CA TYR A 40 -7.85 -1.30 -14.80
C TYR A 40 -7.09 -0.76 -13.59
N VAL A 41 -6.52 0.45 -13.69
CA VAL A 41 -5.68 0.99 -12.62
C VAL A 41 -6.53 1.26 -11.38
N LYS A 42 -6.10 0.67 -10.27
CA LYS A 42 -6.69 0.79 -8.93
C LYS A 42 -5.80 1.58 -7.99
N ILE A 43 -4.49 1.37 -8.04
CA ILE A 43 -3.52 2.05 -7.18
C ILE A 43 -2.58 2.87 -8.05
N VAL A 44 -2.45 4.17 -7.77
CA VAL A 44 -1.46 5.04 -8.40
C VAL A 44 -0.56 5.61 -7.32
N ALA A 45 0.74 5.39 -7.45
CA ALA A 45 1.73 6.09 -6.64
C ALA A 45 2.49 7.10 -7.50
N VAL A 46 2.55 8.34 -7.05
CA VAL A 46 3.34 9.40 -7.68
C VAL A 46 4.55 9.70 -6.81
N LEU A 47 5.73 9.57 -7.41
CA LEU A 47 7.03 9.55 -6.76
C LEU A 47 7.92 10.66 -7.35
N PRO A 48 8.91 11.15 -6.60
CA PRO A 48 9.82 12.16 -7.09
C PRO A 48 10.80 11.59 -8.13
N ALA A 49 11.45 12.46 -8.89
CA ALA A 49 12.26 12.08 -10.05
C ALA A 49 13.40 11.10 -9.73
N GLU A 50 13.97 11.18 -8.53
CA GLU A 50 15.10 10.36 -8.12
C GLU A 50 14.75 8.90 -7.85
N VAL A 51 13.46 8.54 -7.76
CA VAL A 51 13.04 7.18 -7.43
C VAL A 51 12.98 6.30 -8.67
N ASP A 52 13.74 5.20 -8.66
CA ASP A 52 13.62 4.15 -9.67
C ASP A 52 12.33 3.35 -9.45
N VAL A 53 11.32 3.65 -10.26
CA VAL A 53 10.02 2.95 -10.20
C VAL A 53 10.07 1.52 -10.73
N SER A 54 11.18 1.07 -11.33
CA SER A 54 11.34 -0.34 -11.72
C SER A 54 11.77 -1.24 -10.55
N ASP A 55 12.33 -0.66 -9.49
CA ASP A 55 12.60 -1.32 -8.21
C ASP A 55 11.43 -1.12 -7.24
N MET A 56 10.72 -2.21 -6.91
CA MET A 56 9.57 -2.13 -6.01
C MET A 56 9.94 -1.89 -4.55
N GLY A 57 11.13 -2.33 -4.12
CA GLY A 57 11.62 -2.04 -2.79
C GLY A 57 11.84 -0.53 -2.63
N GLU A 58 12.47 0.08 -3.63
CA GLU A 58 12.70 1.53 -3.68
C GLU A 58 11.39 2.31 -3.80
N ALA A 59 10.50 1.93 -4.72
CA ALA A 59 9.22 2.61 -4.94
C ALA A 59 8.32 2.55 -3.70
N LEU A 60 8.12 1.38 -3.09
CA LEU A 60 7.33 1.27 -1.87
C LEU A 60 8.01 1.94 -0.67
N GLY A 61 9.35 1.87 -0.58
CA GLY A 61 10.11 2.58 0.45
C GLY A 61 9.98 4.10 0.33
N ALA A 62 9.92 4.62 -0.90
CA ALA A 62 9.65 6.03 -1.16
C ALA A 62 8.23 6.42 -0.77
N VAL A 63 7.21 5.61 -1.11
CA VAL A 63 5.84 5.81 -0.61
C VAL A 63 5.83 5.87 0.91
N ALA A 64 6.40 4.86 1.58
CA ALA A 64 6.43 4.78 3.03
C ALA A 64 7.15 5.97 3.70
N SER A 65 8.27 6.42 3.14
CA SER A 65 9.09 7.47 3.75
C SER A 65 8.64 8.90 3.37
N ARG A 66 7.85 9.09 2.32
CA ARG A 66 7.54 10.44 1.78
C ARG A 66 6.06 10.77 1.74
N CYS A 67 5.20 9.78 1.51
CA CYS A 67 3.75 10.00 1.56
C CYS A 67 3.38 10.44 2.97
N ASP A 68 2.54 11.45 3.12
CA ASP A 68 2.14 11.94 4.44
C ASP A 68 1.06 11.07 5.09
N PHE A 69 0.43 10.19 4.31
CA PHE A 69 -0.69 9.34 4.67
C PHE A 69 -1.87 10.11 5.30
N GLY A 70 -1.97 11.42 5.13
CA GLY A 70 -3.16 12.18 5.53
C GLY A 70 -4.26 12.00 4.49
N ASP A 71 -5.48 11.74 4.97
CA ASP A 71 -6.66 11.72 4.12
C ASP A 71 -6.89 13.11 3.50
N GLY A 72 -7.13 13.15 2.18
CA GLY A 72 -7.22 14.39 1.42
C GLY A 72 -5.89 15.14 1.27
N ALA A 73 -4.76 14.56 1.66
CA ALA A 73 -3.42 15.14 1.54
C ALA A 73 -2.52 14.24 0.69
N GLY A 74 -1.88 13.23 1.29
CA GLY A 74 -1.03 12.26 0.60
C GLY A 74 -1.77 11.01 0.14
N VAL A 75 -2.98 10.78 0.65
CA VAL A 75 -3.85 9.68 0.22
C VAL A 75 -5.16 10.26 -0.29
N GLU A 76 -5.59 9.80 -1.46
CA GLU A 76 -6.94 10.03 -1.96
C GLU A 76 -7.59 8.69 -2.27
N VAL A 77 -8.80 8.48 -1.77
CA VAL A 77 -9.59 7.27 -2.04
C VAL A 77 -10.85 7.66 -2.82
N LEU A 78 -11.08 6.97 -3.93
CA LEU A 78 -12.29 7.07 -4.73
C LEU A 78 -13.10 5.78 -4.55
N SER A 79 -14.21 5.86 -3.83
CA SER A 79 -15.12 4.73 -3.62
C SER A 79 -16.14 4.61 -4.75
N ASP A 80 -16.70 3.41 -4.90
CA ASP A 80 -17.82 3.12 -5.81
C ASP A 80 -17.59 3.54 -7.27
N VAL A 81 -16.38 3.33 -7.76
CA VAL A 81 -15.99 3.64 -9.14
C VAL A 81 -15.91 2.37 -9.99
N PHE A 82 -16.03 2.56 -11.31
CA PHE A 82 -15.92 1.46 -12.26
C PHE A 82 -14.57 0.75 -12.16
N CYS A 83 -14.63 -0.58 -12.06
CA CYS A 83 -13.47 -1.47 -12.04
C CYS A 83 -13.64 -2.60 -13.05
N GLN A 84 -12.53 -3.24 -13.41
CA GLN A 84 -12.58 -4.42 -14.26
C GLN A 84 -13.28 -5.59 -13.56
N TRP A 85 -14.11 -6.31 -14.30
CA TRP A 85 -14.90 -7.45 -13.80
C TRP A 85 -14.06 -8.60 -13.24
N LEU A 86 -12.80 -8.69 -13.66
CA LEU A 86 -11.84 -9.70 -13.22
C LEU A 86 -10.96 -9.23 -12.05
N ASP A 87 -11.20 -8.04 -11.48
CA ASP A 87 -10.55 -7.66 -10.22
C ASP A 87 -11.08 -8.57 -9.10
N PRO A 88 -10.24 -9.45 -8.54
CA PRO A 88 -10.69 -10.44 -7.57
C PRO A 88 -10.95 -9.88 -6.18
N SER A 89 -10.51 -8.64 -5.91
CA SER A 89 -10.84 -7.93 -4.67
C SER A 89 -12.12 -7.11 -4.76
N SER A 90 -12.70 -6.96 -5.96
CA SER A 90 -13.93 -6.21 -6.17
C SER A 90 -15.08 -6.84 -5.38
N PRO A 91 -15.71 -6.13 -4.43
CA PRO A 91 -16.81 -6.69 -3.62
C PRO A 91 -18.03 -7.02 -4.48
N GLN A 92 -18.22 -6.26 -5.55
CA GLN A 92 -19.22 -6.47 -6.57
C GLN A 92 -18.56 -6.33 -7.95
N ALA A 93 -18.88 -7.23 -8.88
CA ALA A 93 -18.35 -7.16 -10.23
C ALA A 93 -18.62 -5.79 -10.88
N GLY A 94 -17.56 -5.12 -11.34
CA GLY A 94 -17.64 -3.83 -12.02
C GLY A 94 -17.56 -2.60 -11.11
N ILE A 95 -17.52 -2.76 -9.77
CA ILE A 95 -17.44 -1.65 -8.81
C ILE A 95 -16.37 -1.95 -7.76
N SER A 96 -15.44 -1.00 -7.58
CA SER A 96 -14.37 -1.10 -6.57
C SER A 96 -14.00 0.29 -6.06
N SER A 97 -13.03 0.34 -5.14
CA SER A 97 -12.38 1.58 -4.72
C SER A 97 -10.98 1.69 -5.33
N LYS A 98 -10.54 2.93 -5.58
CA LYS A 98 -9.23 3.25 -6.13
C LYS A 98 -8.48 4.20 -5.20
N MET A 99 -7.15 4.17 -5.26
CA MET A 99 -6.27 4.96 -4.40
C MET A 99 -5.19 5.70 -5.17
N ILE A 100 -5.00 6.98 -4.84
CA ILE A 100 -3.84 7.77 -5.25
C ILE A 100 -2.96 8.01 -4.02
N LEU A 101 -1.67 7.73 -4.16
CA LEU A 101 -0.62 7.96 -3.17
C LEU A 101 0.31 9.04 -3.69
N ASP A 102 0.31 10.19 -3.05
CA ASP A 102 1.27 11.26 -3.31
C ASP A 102 2.49 11.09 -2.39
N ALA A 103 3.59 10.63 -2.97
CA ALA A 103 4.88 10.46 -2.32
C ALA A 103 5.92 11.49 -2.80
N THR A 104 5.49 12.57 -3.43
CA THR A 104 6.36 13.64 -3.96
C THR A 104 6.90 14.57 -2.88
N GLY A 105 6.22 14.61 -1.72
CA GLY A 105 6.61 15.39 -0.55
C GLY A 105 8.01 15.06 0.01
N PRO A 106 8.50 15.81 1.00
CA PRO A 106 9.81 15.58 1.60
C PRO A 106 9.88 14.22 2.31
N ARG A 107 11.08 13.65 2.42
CA ARG A 107 11.31 12.51 3.31
C ARG A 107 10.93 12.90 4.73
N ARG A 108 10.03 12.13 5.32
CA ARG A 108 9.63 12.30 6.71
C ARG A 108 10.61 11.52 7.57
N GLY A 109 11.22 12.22 8.53
CA GLY A 109 11.98 11.54 9.57
C GLY A 109 11.05 10.64 10.38
N THR A 110 11.58 9.55 10.90
CA THR A 110 10.95 8.90 12.05
C THR A 110 11.05 9.89 13.21
N GLU A 111 9.98 10.64 13.48
CA GLU A 111 9.86 11.38 14.73
C GLU A 111 10.23 10.39 15.85
N PRO A 112 11.19 10.70 16.75
CA PRO A 112 11.34 9.93 17.97
C PRO A 112 10.00 10.09 18.66
N ALA A 113 9.21 9.01 18.66
CA ALA A 113 7.87 9.03 19.17
C ALA A 113 7.88 9.77 20.51
N GLY A 114 7.11 10.87 20.58
CA GLY A 114 7.06 11.73 21.75
C GLY A 114 6.93 10.89 23.01
N LEU A 115 7.60 11.33 24.07
CA LEU A 115 7.48 10.81 25.43
C LEU A 115 6.07 11.11 25.96
N ASP A 116 5.04 10.58 25.31
CA ASP A 116 3.71 10.46 25.88
C ASP A 116 3.57 9.02 26.36
N ALA A 117 3.75 8.94 27.68
CA ALA A 117 3.59 7.83 28.59
C ALA A 117 2.62 6.73 28.14
N GLU A 118 3.11 5.50 28.25
CA GLU A 118 2.41 4.41 28.95
C GLU A 118 0.90 4.29 28.71
N ARG A 119 0.52 4.04 27.46
CA ARG A 119 -0.48 3.00 27.22
C ARG A 119 0.23 1.84 26.57
N GLY A 120 0.94 1.07 27.40
CA GLY A 120 1.24 -0.31 27.06
C GLY A 120 -0.10 -1.02 26.93
N SER A 121 -0.69 -0.99 25.74
CA SER A 121 -1.78 -1.90 25.41
C SER A 121 -1.14 -3.27 25.46
N GLN A 122 -1.41 -3.97 26.55
CA GLN A 122 -1.02 -5.33 26.86
C GLN A 122 -1.72 -6.32 25.91
N VAL A 123 -1.93 -5.96 24.66
CA VAL A 123 -2.38 -6.88 23.64
C VAL A 123 -1.14 -7.65 23.23
N ALA A 124 -1.14 -8.94 23.55
CA ALA A 124 -0.17 -9.88 23.01
C ALA A 124 -0.42 -10.02 21.50
N TRP A 125 0.04 -9.03 20.73
CA TRP A 125 0.01 -9.05 19.28
C TRP A 125 0.84 -10.24 18.82
N LYS A 126 0.14 -11.25 18.31
CA LYS A 126 0.79 -12.41 17.69
C LYS A 126 1.10 -12.05 16.25
N ILE A 127 2.01 -11.11 15.99
CA ILE A 127 2.57 -11.00 14.64
C ILE A 127 3.37 -12.29 14.42
N MET A 128 3.03 -13.03 13.37
CA MET A 128 3.70 -14.28 13.05
C MET A 128 5.08 -14.00 12.45
N GLU A 129 5.15 -12.98 11.60
CA GLU A 129 6.35 -12.64 10.86
C GLU A 129 6.34 -11.16 10.46
N ILE A 130 7.54 -10.55 10.45
CA ILE A 130 7.78 -9.17 10.02
C ILE A 130 8.96 -9.18 9.06
N SER A 131 8.81 -8.50 7.94
CA SER A 131 9.86 -8.21 6.98
C SER A 131 9.92 -6.72 6.68
N PHE A 132 11.12 -6.23 6.39
CA PHE A 132 11.39 -4.86 5.97
C PHE A 132 11.97 -4.91 4.54
N PRO A 133 11.11 -5.03 3.50
CA PRO A 133 11.55 -5.37 2.15
C PRO A 133 12.31 -4.23 1.44
N CYS A 134 12.36 -3.03 2.03
CA CYS A 134 13.20 -1.93 1.54
C CYS A 134 14.56 -1.97 2.25
N GLY A 135 15.60 -2.45 1.56
CA GLY A 135 16.97 -2.51 2.10
C GLY A 135 17.41 -1.15 2.65
N GLY A 136 17.56 -1.03 3.98
CA GLY A 136 18.06 0.17 4.65
C GLY A 136 17.00 1.12 5.24
N SER A 137 15.70 0.94 4.95
CA SER A 137 14.62 1.70 5.61
C SER A 137 13.72 0.77 6.43
N ARG A 138 13.22 1.29 7.55
CA ARG A 138 12.18 0.65 8.36
C ARG A 138 10.82 1.35 8.26
N ASP A 139 10.67 2.26 7.31
CA ASP A 139 9.42 2.99 7.09
C ASP A 139 8.37 2.05 6.48
N LEU A 140 8.79 1.02 5.73
CA LEU A 140 7.94 -0.01 5.15
C LEU A 140 8.13 -1.34 5.89
N SER A 141 7.03 -1.96 6.30
CA SER A 141 7.00 -3.35 6.75
C SER A 141 5.93 -4.14 6.03
N ALA A 142 6.25 -5.38 5.67
CA ALA A 142 5.27 -6.39 5.31
C ALA A 142 5.17 -7.40 6.45
N ILE A 143 3.94 -7.76 6.86
CA ILE A 143 3.69 -8.60 8.03
C ILE A 143 2.70 -9.71 7.73
N ARG A 144 2.77 -10.76 8.56
CA ARG A 144 1.75 -11.81 8.63
C ARG A 144 1.13 -11.86 10.02
N VAL A 145 -0.19 -11.96 10.07
CA VAL A 145 -0.96 -12.12 11.30
C VAL A 145 -1.76 -13.42 11.26
N PRO A 146 -2.14 -14.01 12.42
CA PRO A 146 -2.94 -15.21 12.47
C PRO A 146 -4.28 -15.04 11.75
N PRO A 147 -4.83 -16.11 11.14
CA PRO A 147 -6.05 -16.08 10.29
C PRO A 147 -7.36 -15.74 11.02
N GLY A 148 -7.32 -15.30 12.29
CA GLY A 148 -8.48 -14.83 13.05
C GLY A 148 -8.42 -13.36 13.46
N VAL A 149 -7.33 -12.66 13.17
CA VAL A 149 -7.20 -11.23 13.49
C VAL A 149 -7.98 -10.43 12.46
N LYS A 150 -9.15 -9.89 12.84
CA LYS A 150 -9.96 -9.05 11.95
C LYS A 150 -9.57 -7.58 12.04
N ASP A 151 -9.39 -7.08 13.25
CA ASP A 151 -9.01 -5.70 13.51
C ASP A 151 -7.48 -5.53 13.41
N LEU A 152 -7.07 -4.58 12.59
CA LEU A 152 -5.67 -4.26 12.31
C LEU A 152 -5.27 -2.87 12.84
N GLU A 153 -6.18 -2.10 13.46
CA GLU A 153 -5.92 -0.71 13.87
C GLU A 153 -4.76 -0.63 14.86
N ASP A 154 -4.80 -1.50 15.86
CA ASP A 154 -3.81 -1.58 16.91
C ASP A 154 -2.39 -1.98 16.42
N LEU A 155 -2.22 -2.43 15.16
CA LEU A 155 -0.88 -2.61 14.57
C LEU A 155 -0.08 -1.31 14.56
N LEU A 156 -0.75 -0.17 14.51
CA LEU A 156 -0.13 1.14 14.62
C LEU A 156 0.49 1.34 16.01
N HIS A 157 0.03 0.64 17.04
CA HIS A 157 0.53 0.77 18.41
C HIS A 157 1.53 -0.33 18.81
N VAL A 158 1.83 -1.28 17.92
CA VAL A 158 2.82 -2.33 18.19
C VAL A 158 4.24 -1.77 18.18
N ASP A 159 4.99 -1.98 19.27
CA ASP A 159 6.36 -1.47 19.43
C ASP A 159 7.30 -1.88 18.28
N ALA A 160 7.20 -3.13 17.80
CA ALA A 160 7.99 -3.63 16.68
C ALA A 160 7.72 -2.89 15.36
N LEU A 161 6.51 -2.31 15.21
CA LEU A 161 6.06 -1.58 14.02
C LEU A 161 6.02 -0.06 14.23
N ARG A 162 6.37 0.44 15.42
CA ARG A 162 6.28 1.86 15.79
C ARG A 162 7.01 2.81 14.84
N ARG A 163 8.06 2.32 14.18
CA ARG A 163 8.84 3.07 13.17
C ARG A 163 8.34 2.92 11.74
N CYS A 164 7.42 1.99 11.50
CA CYS A 164 6.85 1.75 10.18
C CYS A 164 5.75 2.78 9.91
N ARG A 165 5.87 3.47 8.78
CA ARG A 165 4.88 4.41 8.29
C ARG A 165 3.89 3.75 7.34
N LEU A 166 4.32 2.73 6.60
CA LEU A 166 3.47 1.88 5.78
C LEU A 166 3.61 0.43 6.26
N ILE A 167 2.52 -0.16 6.70
CA ILE A 167 2.44 -1.54 7.17
C ILE A 167 1.51 -2.30 6.24
N VAL A 168 2.02 -3.30 5.53
CA VAL A 168 1.21 -4.12 4.62
C VAL A 168 0.99 -5.50 5.24
N CYS A 169 -0.26 -5.83 5.54
CA CYS A 169 -0.66 -7.14 6.05
C CYS A 169 -1.01 -8.06 4.88
N VAL A 170 -0.42 -9.25 4.83
CA VAL A 170 -0.63 -10.22 3.74
C VAL A 170 -0.87 -11.63 4.29
N ASP A 171 -1.39 -12.52 3.44
CA ASP A 171 -1.56 -13.94 3.79
C ASP A 171 -0.23 -14.72 3.75
N ASP A 172 -0.27 -15.97 4.19
CA ASP A 172 0.87 -16.87 4.29
C ASP A 172 1.50 -17.26 2.94
N ASP A 173 0.72 -17.17 1.85
CA ASP A 173 1.15 -17.50 0.49
C ASP A 173 1.97 -16.39 -0.21
N VAL A 174 2.13 -15.22 0.44
CA VAL A 174 2.89 -14.08 -0.07
C VAL A 174 4.24 -14.01 0.61
N ASP A 175 5.34 -14.07 -0.15
CA ASP A 175 6.68 -13.82 0.39
C ASP A 175 6.84 -12.35 0.79
N ILE A 176 6.85 -12.08 2.09
CA ILE A 176 6.99 -10.74 2.66
C ILE A 176 8.40 -10.14 2.49
N GLY A 177 9.40 -10.94 2.12
CA GLY A 177 10.74 -10.49 1.76
C GLY A 177 10.83 -9.92 0.34
N ASP A 178 9.90 -10.29 -0.54
CA ASP A 178 9.88 -9.87 -1.94
C ASP A 178 8.90 -8.70 -2.16
N PRO A 179 9.37 -7.46 -2.36
CA PRO A 179 8.48 -6.32 -2.55
C PRO A 179 7.56 -6.46 -3.76
N ARG A 180 7.92 -7.28 -4.76
CA ARG A 180 7.05 -7.54 -5.92
C ARG A 180 5.82 -8.35 -5.53
N GLN A 181 5.97 -9.31 -4.62
CA GLN A 181 4.84 -10.11 -4.11
C GLN A 181 3.96 -9.30 -3.18
N VAL A 182 4.55 -8.39 -2.38
CA VAL A 182 3.79 -7.43 -1.57
C VAL A 182 2.93 -6.51 -2.45
N VAL A 183 3.51 -5.95 -3.52
CA VAL A 183 2.75 -5.15 -4.49
C VAL A 183 1.65 -5.98 -5.18
N TRP A 184 1.93 -7.23 -5.53
CA TRP A 184 0.91 -8.12 -6.11
C TRP A 184 -0.27 -8.33 -5.15
N ALA A 185 -0.01 -8.55 -3.87
CA ALA A 185 -1.05 -8.67 -2.85
C ALA A 185 -1.87 -7.38 -2.75
N MET A 186 -1.22 -6.21 -2.66
CA MET A 186 -1.92 -4.91 -2.67
C MET A 186 -2.75 -4.69 -3.95
N ALA A 187 -2.21 -5.06 -5.11
CA ALA A 187 -2.89 -4.87 -6.38
C ALA A 187 -4.12 -5.77 -6.51
N THR A 188 -4.05 -6.99 -6.00
CA THR A 188 -5.08 -8.01 -6.28
C THR A 188 -6.05 -8.24 -5.13
N ARG A 189 -5.67 -8.05 -3.87
CA ARG A 189 -6.50 -8.39 -2.70
C ARG A 189 -7.09 -7.19 -1.98
N TYR A 190 -6.43 -6.05 -2.08
CA TYR A 190 -6.77 -4.87 -1.29
C TYR A 190 -7.84 -4.00 -1.95
N GLN A 191 -8.80 -3.58 -1.12
CA GLN A 191 -9.82 -2.59 -1.42
C GLN A 191 -9.53 -1.29 -0.65
N PRO A 192 -9.05 -0.22 -1.33
CA PRO A 192 -8.75 1.07 -0.72
C PRO A 192 -9.75 1.64 0.29
N SER A 193 -11.05 1.55 0.02
CA SER A 193 -12.09 2.14 0.89
C SER A 193 -12.33 1.38 2.19
N GLU A 194 -11.90 0.12 2.28
CA GLU A 194 -12.19 -0.77 3.43
C GLU A 194 -10.91 -1.27 4.11
N GLY A 195 -9.86 -1.55 3.34
CA GLY A 195 -8.61 -2.10 3.83
C GLY A 195 -7.55 -1.06 4.20
N SER A 196 -7.93 0.20 4.38
CA SER A 196 -7.02 1.29 4.74
C SER A 196 -7.29 1.77 6.16
N ILE A 197 -6.27 1.70 7.02
CA ILE A 197 -6.33 2.32 8.34
C ILE A 197 -5.24 3.39 8.39
N ILE A 198 -5.64 4.62 8.67
CA ILE A 198 -4.77 5.78 8.66
C ILE A 198 -4.81 6.47 10.02
N GLU A 199 -3.65 6.64 10.65
CA GLU A 199 -3.53 7.37 11.91
C GLU A 199 -2.13 8.00 12.01
N GLY A 200 -2.06 9.25 12.47
CA GLY A 200 -0.79 9.90 12.81
C GLY A 200 0.23 9.97 11.65
N GLY A 201 -0.25 10.07 10.41
CA GLY A 201 0.61 10.07 9.22
C GLY A 201 1.28 8.73 8.93
N ARG A 202 0.61 7.63 9.32
CA ARG A 202 0.98 6.24 9.06
C ARG A 202 -0.24 5.51 8.52
N MET A 203 0.00 4.41 7.83
CA MET A 203 -1.02 3.64 7.14
C MET A 203 -0.79 2.14 7.31
N VAL A 204 -1.86 1.42 7.65
CA VAL A 204 -1.96 -0.03 7.50
C VAL A 204 -2.78 -0.32 6.25
N VAL A 205 -2.28 -1.24 5.42
CA VAL A 205 -2.98 -1.82 4.27
C VAL A 205 -3.31 -3.26 4.56
N ASP A 206 -4.60 -3.60 4.56
CA ASP A 206 -5.06 -4.98 4.55
C ASP A 206 -5.06 -5.53 3.13
N ALA A 207 -4.00 -6.25 2.77
CA ALA A 207 -3.84 -6.93 1.49
C ALA A 207 -4.04 -8.45 1.62
N ARG A 208 -4.84 -8.88 2.60
CA ARG A 208 -5.25 -10.27 2.77
C ARG A 208 -6.46 -10.61 1.90
N MET A 209 -6.70 -11.89 1.67
CA MET A 209 -7.90 -12.37 1.00
C MET A 209 -9.16 -12.00 1.82
N GLY A 210 -10.04 -11.20 1.24
CA GLY A 210 -11.33 -10.83 1.86
C GLY A 210 -12.34 -11.97 1.90
N GLU A 211 -13.45 -11.76 2.63
CA GLU A 211 -14.60 -12.67 2.58
C GLU A 211 -15.14 -12.74 1.14
N GLY A 212 -15.25 -13.94 0.57
CA GLY A 212 -15.69 -14.14 -0.81
C GLY A 212 -14.58 -14.10 -1.87
N TRP A 213 -13.30 -14.08 -1.48
CA TRP A 213 -12.19 -14.22 -2.41
C TRP A 213 -12.27 -15.53 -3.22
N THR A 214 -12.30 -15.41 -4.55
CA THR A 214 -12.45 -16.57 -5.47
C THR A 214 -11.25 -16.81 -6.38
N ALA A 215 -10.31 -15.85 -6.50
CA ALA A 215 -9.18 -16.01 -7.40
C ALA A 215 -8.19 -17.06 -6.90
N ARG A 216 -7.90 -18.03 -7.76
CA ARG A 216 -6.83 -19.00 -7.57
C ARG A 216 -5.62 -18.55 -8.37
N ARG A 217 -4.43 -18.67 -7.79
CA ARG A 217 -3.17 -18.46 -8.53
C ARG A 217 -3.18 -19.33 -9.78
N ALA A 218 -2.88 -18.74 -10.94
CA ALA A 218 -2.72 -19.50 -12.17
C ALA A 218 -1.64 -20.56 -11.95
N THR A 219 -2.03 -21.83 -11.99
CA THR A 219 -1.11 -22.96 -11.91
C THR A 219 -0.64 -23.28 -13.33
N ILE A 220 0.62 -23.70 -13.46
CA ILE A 220 1.12 -24.26 -14.72
C ILE A 220 0.27 -25.50 -14.99
N PRO A 221 -0.34 -25.65 -16.19
CA PRO A 221 -1.08 -26.85 -16.53
C PRO A 221 -0.20 -28.08 -16.30
N THR A 222 -0.64 -29.01 -15.47
CA THR A 222 -0.02 -30.33 -15.39
C THR A 222 -0.31 -31.04 -16.71
N LEU A 223 0.75 -31.27 -17.48
CA LEU A 223 0.73 -32.05 -18.73
C LEU A 223 0.32 -33.50 -18.48
#